data_AF-A0A7L5BWC5-F1
#
_entry.id   AF-A0A7L5BWC5-F1
#
_cell.length_a   1.000
_cell.length_b   1.000
_cell.length_c   1.000
_cell.angle_alpha   90.00
_cell.angle_beta   90.00
_cell.angle_gamma   90.00
#
_symmetry.space_group_name_H-M   'P 1'
#
loop_
_entity.id
_entity.type
_entity.pdbx_description
1 polymer ?
#
loop_
_entity_poly.entity_id
_entity_poly.type
_entity_poly.pdbx_seq_one_letter_code
_entity_poly.pdbx_strand_id
1 'polypeptide(L)' 'MTILTILIPVTLVMGVVGLGAFFWSLRSGQYEDLEGDGARILFEDAEAPLPDRSISATHRTSTETTT' A
#
# COMPACT_ATOMS: atom_id res chain seq x y z
N MET A 1 19.04 29.55 -36.10
CA MET A 1 19.67 28.28 -35.69
C MET A 1 20.26 28.32 -34.27
N THR A 2 19.74 29.17 -33.38
CA THR A 2 20.30 29.35 -32.02
C THR A 2 19.53 28.54 -30.98
N ILE A 3 18.22 28.37 -31.19
CA ILE A 3 17.34 27.71 -30.22
C ILE A 3 17.63 26.21 -30.08
N LEU A 4 17.89 25.51 -31.18
CA LEU A 4 18.25 24.09 -31.16
C LEU A 4 19.53 23.83 -30.37
N THR A 5 20.51 24.73 -30.46
CA THR A 5 21.78 24.65 -29.72
C THR A 5 21.59 24.73 -28.20
N ILE A 6 20.51 25.37 -27.74
CA ILE A 6 20.14 25.45 -26.31
C ILE A 6 19.21 24.30 -25.92
N LEU A 7 18.23 23.98 -26.77
CA LEU A 7 17.22 22.95 -26.45
C LEU A 7 17.83 21.55 -26.36
N ILE A 8 18.76 21.20 -27.24
CA ILE A 8 19.40 19.87 -27.23
C ILE A 8 20.11 19.57 -25.89
N PRO A 9 21.01 20.43 -25.38
CA PRO A 9 21.65 20.17 -24.10
C PRO A 9 20.67 20.25 -22.93
N VAL A 10 19.69 21.15 -22.97
CA VAL A 10 18.68 21.28 -21.91
C VAL A 10 17.86 20.00 -21.78
N THR A 11 17.33 19.46 -22.89
CA THR A 11 16.53 18.24 -22.83
C THR A 11 17.37 17.01 -22.49
N LEU A 12 18.63 16.95 -22.94
CA LEU A 12 19.55 15.87 -22.57
C LEU A 12 19.83 15.87 -21.06
N VAL A 13 20.11 17.05 -20.48
CA VAL A 13 20.30 17.20 -19.03
C VAL A 13 19.02 16.81 -18.29
N MET A 14 17.86 17.26 -18.76
CA MET A 14 16.58 16.92 -18.14
C MET A 14 16.30 15.42 -18.18
N GLY A 15 16.66 14.75 -19.28
CA GLY A 15 16.60 13.29 -19.40
C GLY A 15 17.54 12.58 -18.45
N VAL A 16 18.79 13.03 -18.32
CA VAL A 16 19.77 12.45 -17.38
C VAL A 16 19.32 12.62 -15.93
N VAL A 17 18.79 13.80 -15.57
CA VAL A 17 18.25 14.06 -14.23
C VAL A 17 17.07 13.14 -13.94
N GLY A 18 16.12 13.01 -14.87
CA GLY A 18 14.99 12.10 -14.71
C GLY A 18 15.42 10.64 -14.57
N LEU A 19 16.37 10.19 -15.38
CA LEU A 19 16.90 8.83 -15.32
C LEU A 19 17.68 8.58 -14.02
N GLY A 20 18.47 9.54 -13.56
CA GLY A 20 19.17 9.47 -12.27
C GLY A 20 18.21 9.40 -11.09
N ALA A 21 17.15 10.22 -11.10
CA ALA A 21 16.10 10.17 -10.08
C ALA A 21 15.36 8.83 -10.10
N PHE A 22 15.10 8.26 -11.28
CA PHE A 22 14.48 6.94 -11.42
C PHE A 22 15.34 5.82 -10.80
N PHE A 23 16.64 5.78 -11.12
CA PHE A 23 17.55 4.80 -10.51
C PHE A 23 17.72 5.02 -9.01
N TRP A 24 17.71 6.26 -8.54
CA TRP A 24 17.71 6.56 -7.11
C TRP A 24 16.44 6.05 -6.41
N SER A 25 15.27 6.19 -7.03
CA SER A 25 14.00 5.64 -6.54
C SER A 25 14.06 4.11 -6.41
N LEU A 26 14.56 3.43 -7.45
CA LEU A 26 14.73 1.96 -7.42
C LEU A 26 15.69 1.50 -6.31
N ARG A 27 16.80 2.24 -6.10
CA ARG A 27 17.79 1.94 -5.05
C ARG A 27 17.23 2.19 -3.63
N SER A 28 16.25 3.08 -3.49
CA SER A 28 15.72 3.50 -2.18
C SER A 28 14.74 2.50 -1.57
N GLY A 29 14.48 1.37 -2.23
CA GLY A 29 13.68 0.27 -1.68
C GLY A 29 12.19 0.56 -1.52
N GLN A 30 11.69 1.71 -1.99
CA GLN A 30 10.28 2.10 -1.86
C GLN A 30 9.31 1.18 -2.64
N TYR A 31 9.83 0.31 -3.51
CA TYR A 31 9.02 -0.66 -4.25
C TYR A 31 8.82 -1.98 -3.47
N GLU A 32 9.62 -2.24 -2.43
CA GLU A 32 9.49 -3.44 -1.60
C GLU A 32 8.21 -3.41 -0.75
N ASP A 33 7.78 -2.22 -0.32
CA ASP A 33 6.55 -2.02 0.47
C ASP A 33 5.28 -2.21 -0.39
N LEU A 34 5.33 -1.83 -1.68
CA LEU A 34 4.23 -2.04 -2.63
C LEU A 34 3.97 -3.53 -2.91
N GLU A 35 4.99 -4.39 -2.86
CA GLU A 35 4.82 -5.84 -3.03
C GLU A 35 4.07 -6.46 -1.84
N GLY A 36 4.29 -5.94 -0.63
CA GLY A 36 3.55 -6.32 0.58
C GLY A 36 2.09 -5.85 0.59
N ASP A 37 1.86 -4.57 0.26
CA ASP A 37 0.49 -4.01 0.16
C ASP A 37 -0.31 -4.61 -1.01
N GLY A 38 0.35 -4.89 -2.14
CA GLY A 38 -0.24 -5.55 -3.31
C GLY A 38 -0.68 -7.00 -3.02
N ALA A 39 0.11 -7.74 -2.25
CA ALA A 39 -0.25 -9.08 -1.81
C ALA A 39 -1.47 -9.05 -0.86
N ARG A 40 -1.57 -8.04 0.01
CA ARG A 40 -2.74 -7.87 0.88
C ARG A 40 -4.01 -7.64 0.08
N ILE A 41 -4.06 -6.70 -0.86
CA ILE A 41 -5.30 -6.46 -1.62
C ILE A 41 -5.75 -7.65 -2.49
N LEU A 42 -4.84 -8.52 -2.93
CA LEU A 42 -5.17 -9.67 -3.77
C LEU A 42 -5.60 -10.91 -2.96
N PHE A 43 -5.12 -11.06 -1.73
CA PHE A 43 -5.35 -12.25 -0.89
C PHE A 43 -6.19 -12.00 0.37
N GLU A 44 -6.36 -10.76 0.82
CA GLU A 44 -7.10 -10.40 2.05
C GLU A 44 -8.63 -10.57 1.88
N ASP A 45 -9.15 -10.49 0.64
CA ASP A 45 -10.53 -10.85 0.33
C ASP A 45 -10.80 -12.37 0.41
N ALA A 46 -9.76 -13.21 0.36
CA ALA A 46 -9.89 -14.66 0.42
C ALA A 46 -9.83 -15.22 1.86
N GLU A 47 -9.26 -14.47 2.79
CA GLU A 47 -9.04 -14.89 4.19
C GLU A 47 -9.71 -13.92 5.17
N ALA A 48 -10.89 -13.39 4.84
CA ALA A 48 -11.74 -12.79 5.86
C ALA A 48 -12.31 -13.95 6.72
N PRO A 49 -11.93 -14.09 8.00
CA PRO A 49 -12.59 -15.04 8.87
C PRO A 49 -14.06 -14.62 8.92
N LEU A 50 -14.95 -15.49 8.44
CA LEU A 50 -16.38 -15.28 8.60
C LEU A 50 -16.63 -14.91 10.06
N PRO A 51 -17.38 -13.82 10.35
CA PRO A 51 -17.60 -13.39 11.73
C PRO A 51 -18.16 -14.60 12.47
N ASP A 52 -17.37 -15.08 13.44
CA ASP A 52 -17.78 -16.18 14.29
C ASP A 52 -19.02 -15.71 15.03
N ARG A 53 -20.18 -16.18 14.55
CA ARG A 53 -21.46 -15.95 15.17
C ARG A 53 -21.62 -16.89 16.37
N SER A 54 -20.53 -17.25 17.06
CA SER A 54 -20.56 -17.91 18.36
C SER A 54 -21.01 -16.91 19.42
N ILE A 55 -22.34 -16.72 19.48
CA ILE A 55 -23.13 -16.95 20.70
C ILE A 55 -22.31 -16.90 21.99
N SER A 56 -21.85 -15.71 22.36
CA SER A 56 -21.30 -15.43 23.67
C SER A 56 -22.15 -14.36 24.32
N ALA A 57 -23.09 -14.87 25.12
CA ALA A 57 -23.54 -14.30 26.37
C ALA A 57 -24.26 -12.94 26.30
N THR A 58 -25.58 -13.00 26.21
CA THR A 58 -26.40 -12.19 27.13
C THR A 58 -27.38 -13.09 27.86
N HIS A 59 -26.85 -13.67 28.92
CA HIS A 59 -27.49 -13.69 30.23
C HIS A 59 -28.85 -14.40 30.33
N ARG A 60 -28.80 -15.73 30.42
CA ARG A 60 -29.85 -16.53 31.06
C ARG A 60 -29.34 -16.96 32.44
N THR A 61 -30.12 -16.63 33.46
CA THR A 61 -30.21 -17.31 34.76
C THR A 61 -29.15 -16.97 35.83
N SER A 62 -29.45 -15.99 36.69
CA SER A 62 -29.33 -16.11 38.16
C SER A 62 -29.85 -14.87 38.87
N THR A 63 -31.16 -14.82 39.12
CA THR A 63 -31.72 -14.29 40.37
C THR A 63 -33.03 -15.02 40.61
N GLU A 64 -32.92 -16.19 41.24
CA GLU A 64 -34.01 -16.87 41.92
C GLU A 64 -34.30 -16.10 43.23
N THR A 65 -35.57 -15.74 43.44
CA THR A 65 -36.27 -15.69 44.75
C THR A 65 -35.68 -14.84 45.89
N THR A 66 -36.37 -13.74 46.26
CA THR A 66 -36.94 -13.51 47.62
C THR A 66 -37.39 -12.05 47.78
N THR A 67 -38.61 -11.91 48.33
CA THR A 67 -39.34 -10.69 48.79
C THR A 67 -40.34 -10.09 47.82
#